data_AF-A0A3B5LU33-F1
#
_entry.id   AF-A0A3B5LU33-F1
#
_cell.length_a   1.000
_cell.length_b   1.000
_cell.length_c   1.000
_cell.angle_alpha   90.00
_cell.angle_beta   90.00
_cell.angle_gamma   90.00
#
_symmetry.space_group_name_H-M   'P 1'
#
loop_
_entity.id
_entity.type
_entity.pdbx_description
1 polymer ?
#
loop_
_entity_poly.entity_id
_entity_poly.type
_entity_poly.pdbx_seq_one_letter_code
_entity_poly.pdbx_strand_id
1 'polypeptide(L)'
;PKSSFITPEKRAKLRSNPVKVHFAEEVEVNGQSQGNSLLFLPNVLKVYLENGQTKAFKFETSTTVKDIVMTLKEKLSLNRIEHFSLVLEQQHNSSKLLLLHEEERIHQVVQKKEVHNYRCLFRVCFMPKDFKTLLQEDPTAFEYLYLQGVNDVLQERYAVEMRCNTALRLAALHIQERLVSCGLSPKANLKMIKTWGIENFVSSTLLRNMREKDLRKAIGFHMKKTQSQHDPKQKSVDQARINYLEELSDLKSFGGKSFGATL
;
A
#
# COMPACT_ATOMS: atom_id res chain seq x y z
N PRO A 1 33.80 5.13 44.57
CA PRO A 1 33.08 3.84 44.58
C PRO A 1 31.64 3.98 45.08
N LYS A 2 30.67 4.08 44.17
CA LYS A 2 29.26 3.73 44.43
C LYS A 2 28.70 3.09 43.16
N SER A 3 28.88 1.78 43.04
CA SER A 3 28.21 0.95 42.04
C SER A 3 26.74 0.86 42.41
N SER A 4 25.86 1.46 41.62
CA SER A 4 24.42 1.21 41.71
C SER A 4 24.11 -0.07 40.93
N PHE A 5 24.13 -1.21 41.63
CA PHE A 5 23.67 -2.47 41.06
C PHE A 5 22.17 -2.36 40.73
N ILE A 6 21.85 -2.62 39.46
CA ILE A 6 20.47 -2.78 39.01
C ILE A 6 19.94 -4.06 39.61
N THR A 7 18.87 -3.97 40.41
CA THR A 7 18.22 -5.13 41.01
C THR A 7 17.62 -6.04 39.94
N PRO A 8 17.55 -7.37 40.17
CA PRO A 8 16.97 -8.33 39.22
C PRO A 8 15.56 -7.95 38.75
N GLU A 9 14.75 -7.35 39.62
CA GLU A 9 13.39 -6.88 39.27
C GLU A 9 13.38 -5.67 38.33
N LYS A 10 14.34 -4.74 38.47
CA LYS A 10 14.50 -3.63 37.51
C LYS A 10 14.97 -4.13 36.15
N ARG A 11 15.79 -5.19 36.11
CA ARG A 11 16.25 -5.84 34.87
C ARG A 11 15.12 -6.62 34.17
N ALA A 12 14.22 -7.24 34.93
CA ALA A 12 13.03 -7.92 34.40
C ALA A 12 12.00 -6.93 33.83
N LYS A 13 11.73 -5.80 34.50
CA LYS A 13 10.80 -4.76 34.02
C LYS A 13 11.26 -4.06 32.74
N LEU A 14 12.56 -3.98 32.48
CA LEU A 14 13.11 -3.48 31.21
C LEU A 14 12.94 -4.48 30.05
N ARG A 15 12.85 -5.79 30.33
CA ARG A 15 12.58 -6.84 29.33
C ARG A 15 11.10 -6.98 28.99
N SER A 16 10.20 -6.62 29.92
CA SER A 16 8.75 -6.75 29.76
C SER A 16 8.06 -5.46 29.33
N ASN A 17 8.80 -4.39 29.02
CA ASN A 17 8.19 -3.12 28.64
C ASN A 17 7.91 -3.15 27.12
N PRO A 18 6.64 -3.11 26.68
CA PRO A 18 6.33 -3.00 25.26
C PRO A 18 6.97 -1.72 24.73
N VAL A 19 7.65 -1.84 23.59
CA VAL A 19 8.35 -0.76 22.90
C VAL A 19 7.40 0.45 22.77
N LYS A 20 7.65 1.51 23.53
CA LYS A 20 6.93 2.78 23.40
C LYS A 20 7.37 3.41 22.08
N VAL A 21 6.50 3.33 21.09
CA VAL A 21 6.69 3.93 19.77
C VAL A 21 6.21 5.38 19.84
N HIS A 22 7.11 6.32 19.58
CA HIS A 22 6.70 7.70 19.31
C HIS A 22 6.21 7.78 17.86
N PHE A 23 5.01 8.31 17.68
CA PHE A 23 4.46 8.62 16.37
C PHE A 23 5.14 9.88 15.85
N ALA A 24 5.82 9.78 14.72
CA ALA A 24 6.20 10.93 13.92
C ALA A 24 5.26 10.95 12.71
N GLU A 25 4.36 11.92 12.69
CA GLU A 25 3.63 12.33 11.49
C GLU A 25 4.66 12.94 10.53
N GLU A 26 4.72 12.46 9.28
CA GLU A 26 5.63 13.03 8.29
C GLU A 26 5.13 14.42 7.89
N VAL A 27 5.98 15.43 8.08
CA VAL A 27 5.78 16.76 7.52
C VAL A 27 6.28 16.72 6.08
N GLU A 28 5.37 16.67 5.11
CA GLU A 28 5.70 16.80 3.70
C GLU A 28 6.09 18.25 3.39
N VAL A 29 7.38 18.50 3.13
CA VAL A 29 7.85 19.76 2.53
C VAL A 29 8.34 19.43 1.12
N ASN A 30 7.62 19.91 0.11
CA ASN A 30 8.02 19.92 -1.32
C ASN A 30 8.32 18.56 -1.99
N GLY A 31 7.63 17.47 -1.63
CA GLY A 31 7.67 16.22 -2.40
C GLY A 31 9.05 15.54 -2.51
N GLN A 32 10.04 15.99 -1.73
CA GLN A 32 11.35 15.35 -1.58
C GLN A 32 11.58 15.10 -0.11
N SER A 33 11.47 13.84 0.32
CA SER A 33 11.95 13.42 1.63
C SER A 33 13.47 13.60 1.65
N GLN A 34 13.98 14.70 2.22
CA GLN A 34 15.43 14.99 2.34
C GLN A 34 16.16 14.08 3.37
N GLY A 35 15.80 12.80 3.42
CA GLY A 35 16.34 11.82 4.34
C GLY A 35 16.54 10.47 3.67
N ASN A 36 17.31 9.61 4.33
CA ASN A 36 17.47 8.23 3.89
C ASN A 36 16.10 7.52 3.85
N SER A 37 15.67 7.10 2.66
CA SER A 37 14.35 6.48 2.49
C SER A 37 14.29 5.03 2.93
N LEU A 38 15.43 4.33 2.95
CA LEU A 38 15.51 2.93 3.33
C LEU A 38 15.76 2.76 4.85
N LEU A 39 16.51 3.67 5.47
CA LEU A 39 16.88 3.61 6.87
C LEU A 39 16.44 4.85 7.65
N PHE A 40 15.89 4.65 8.84
CA PHE A 40 15.61 5.75 9.78
C PHE A 40 16.87 6.18 10.53
N LEU A 41 17.69 5.20 10.93
CA LEU A 41 18.98 5.33 11.61
C LEU A 41 19.90 4.19 11.15
N PRO A 42 21.21 4.23 11.44
CA PRO A 42 22.07 3.07 11.21
C PRO A 42 21.46 1.79 11.81
N ASN A 43 21.36 0.76 10.98
CA ASN A 43 20.77 -0.54 11.34
C ASN A 43 19.29 -0.50 11.76
N VAL A 44 18.55 0.53 11.35
CA VAL A 44 17.10 0.64 11.55
C VAL A 44 16.41 0.79 10.19
N LEU A 45 15.88 -0.31 9.68
CA LEU A 45 15.14 -0.37 8.41
C LEU A 45 13.81 0.37 8.56
N LYS A 46 13.50 1.23 7.59
CA LYS A 46 12.21 1.91 7.46
C LYS A 46 11.36 1.15 6.45
N VAL A 47 10.24 0.59 6.92
CA VAL A 47 9.27 -0.15 6.09
C VAL A 47 8.00 0.68 5.96
N TYR A 48 7.57 0.95 4.73
CA TYR A 48 6.34 1.69 4.41
C TYR A 48 5.20 0.71 4.19
N LEU A 49 4.03 1.07 4.71
CA LEU A 49 2.79 0.33 4.56
C LEU A 49 1.87 1.04 3.56
N GLU A 50 0.92 0.30 2.99
CA GLU A 50 0.00 0.85 1.96
C GLU A 50 -0.98 1.89 2.50
N ASN A 51 -1.15 1.99 3.82
CA ASN A 51 -1.94 3.04 4.46
C ASN A 51 -1.14 4.34 4.71
N GLY A 52 0.07 4.47 4.17
CA GLY A 52 0.95 5.62 4.35
C GLY A 52 1.76 5.61 5.66
N GLN A 53 1.51 4.66 6.56
CA GLN A 53 2.30 4.55 7.78
C GLN A 53 3.68 3.96 7.52
N THR A 54 4.61 4.26 8.42
CA THR A 54 5.94 3.63 8.43
C THR A 54 6.18 2.87 9.72
N LYS A 55 6.95 1.79 9.64
CA LYS A 55 7.40 0.99 10.78
C LYS A 55 8.93 0.88 10.73
N ALA A 56 9.56 1.11 11.87
CA ALA A 56 11.00 1.02 12.02
C ALA A 56 11.39 -0.33 12.62
N PHE A 57 12.39 -0.99 12.03
CA PHE A 57 12.90 -2.29 12.48
C PHE A 57 14.40 -2.21 12.70
N LYS A 58 14.82 -2.34 13.96
CA LYS A 58 16.23 -2.58 14.25
C LYS A 58 16.61 -3.96 13.73
N PHE A 59 17.72 -4.05 13.02
CA PHE A 59 18.24 -5.31 12.49
C PHE A 59 19.69 -5.55 12.90
N GLU A 60 20.06 -6.81 12.94
CA GLU A 60 21.42 -7.32 13.17
C GLU A 60 21.88 -8.11 11.94
N THR A 61 23.11 -8.64 11.96
CA THR A 61 23.67 -9.42 10.84
C THR A 61 22.87 -10.70 10.55
N SER A 62 22.18 -11.25 11.54
CA SER A 62 21.31 -12.42 11.38
C SER A 62 19.87 -12.09 11.00
N THR A 63 19.43 -10.83 11.03
CA THR A 63 18.02 -10.51 10.73
C THR A 63 17.69 -10.77 9.26
N THR A 64 16.70 -11.60 9.01
CA THR A 64 16.18 -11.95 7.69
C THR A 64 14.98 -11.09 7.30
N VAL A 65 14.63 -11.11 6.01
CA VAL A 65 13.35 -10.58 5.52
C VAL A 65 12.17 -11.26 6.22
N LYS A 66 12.22 -12.59 6.40
CA LYS A 66 11.19 -13.36 7.09
C LYS A 66 10.92 -12.86 8.50
N ASP A 67 11.95 -12.54 9.27
CA ASP A 67 11.80 -12.05 10.65
C ASP A 67 10.97 -10.75 10.70
N ILE A 68 11.23 -9.85 9.76
CA ILE A 68 10.48 -8.58 9.65
C ILE A 68 9.04 -8.83 9.20
N VAL A 69 8.85 -9.68 8.18
CA VAL A 69 7.51 -10.05 7.66
C VAL A 69 6.66 -10.69 8.77
N MET A 70 7.22 -11.62 9.55
CA MET A 70 6.50 -12.25 10.66
C MET A 70 6.20 -11.27 11.79
N THR A 71 7.09 -10.33 12.07
CA THR A 71 6.80 -9.25 13.04
C THR A 71 5.65 -8.36 12.54
N LEU A 72 5.59 -8.07 11.23
CA LEU A 72 4.48 -7.32 10.64
C LEU A 72 3.18 -8.10 10.65
N LYS A 73 3.22 -9.43 10.40
CA LYS A 73 2.06 -10.31 10.53
C LYS A 73 1.36 -10.13 11.88
N GLU A 74 2.12 -10.22 12.98
CA GLU A 74 1.58 -10.08 14.33
C GLU A 74 1.05 -8.66 14.58
N LYS A 75 1.84 -7.64 14.24
CA LYS A 75 1.46 -6.23 14.47
C LYS A 75 0.25 -5.77 13.68
N LEU A 76 0.04 -6.33 12.49
CA LEU A 76 -1.08 -6.03 11.62
C LEU A 76 -2.22 -7.05 11.77
N SER A 77 -2.06 -8.07 12.62
CA SER A 77 -3.04 -9.14 12.83
C SER A 77 -3.47 -9.83 11.52
N LEU A 78 -2.49 -10.19 10.70
CA LEU A 78 -2.69 -10.89 9.43
C LEU A 78 -2.75 -12.40 9.65
N ASN A 79 -3.76 -13.04 9.07
CA ASN A 79 -3.92 -14.48 9.05
C ASN A 79 -3.21 -15.10 7.84
N ARG A 80 -3.34 -14.48 6.65
CA ARG A 80 -2.82 -14.99 5.37
C ARG A 80 -1.49 -14.33 4.97
N ILE A 81 -0.44 -14.58 5.76
CA ILE A 81 0.88 -13.96 5.55
C ILE A 81 1.58 -14.45 4.29
N GLU A 82 1.21 -15.62 3.76
CA GLU A 82 1.76 -16.21 2.55
C GLU A 82 1.61 -15.33 1.29
N HIS A 83 0.71 -14.34 1.33
CA HIS A 83 0.52 -13.37 0.26
C HIS A 83 1.55 -12.23 0.28
N PHE A 84 2.27 -12.04 1.38
CA PHE A 84 3.05 -10.83 1.63
C PHE A 84 4.57 -11.06 1.54
N SER A 85 5.28 -10.00 1.17
CA SER A 85 6.74 -9.92 1.31
C SER A 85 7.19 -8.46 1.44
N LEU A 86 8.51 -8.26 1.59
CA LEU A 86 9.16 -6.98 1.44
C LEU A 86 9.61 -6.78 -0.01
N VAL A 87 9.44 -5.56 -0.51
CA VAL A 87 10.00 -5.13 -1.79
C VAL A 87 10.80 -3.85 -1.63
N LEU A 88 11.83 -3.69 -2.45
CA LEU A 88 12.49 -2.41 -2.64
C LEU A 88 11.93 -1.71 -3.86
N GLU A 89 11.38 -0.51 -3.66
CA GLU A 89 10.98 0.38 -4.74
C GLU A 89 12.07 1.41 -5.01
N GLN A 90 12.43 1.60 -6.28
CA GLN A 90 13.36 2.66 -6.67
C GLN A 90 12.64 4.02 -6.69
N GLN A 91 13.14 5.03 -5.95
CA GLN A 91 12.45 6.32 -5.77
C GLN A 91 12.10 7.04 -7.08
N HIS A 92 12.97 6.99 -8.08
CA HIS A 92 12.77 7.66 -9.37
C HIS A 92 12.09 6.78 -10.42
N ASN A 93 11.65 5.59 -10.04
CA ASN A 93 10.93 4.67 -10.92
C ASN A 93 10.04 3.74 -10.08
N SER A 94 8.82 4.21 -9.79
CA SER A 94 7.84 3.51 -8.94
C SER A 94 7.41 2.15 -9.51
N SER A 95 7.55 1.93 -10.82
CA SER A 95 7.31 0.63 -11.47
C SER A 95 8.43 -0.38 -11.22
N LYS A 96 9.62 0.05 -10.76
CA LYS A 96 10.75 -0.85 -10.49
C LYS A 96 10.73 -1.34 -9.04
N LEU A 97 10.00 -2.43 -8.84
CA LEU A 97 9.92 -3.15 -7.58
C LEU A 97 10.85 -4.37 -7.59
N LEU A 98 11.71 -4.51 -6.58
CA LEU A 98 12.59 -5.66 -6.37
C LEU A 98 12.05 -6.46 -5.20
N LEU A 99 11.51 -7.64 -5.48
CA LEU A 99 11.08 -8.58 -4.44
C LEU A 99 12.29 -9.09 -3.66
N LEU A 100 12.19 -9.08 -2.33
CA LEU A 100 13.20 -9.66 -1.45
C LEU A 100 12.80 -11.09 -1.07
N HIS A 101 13.74 -12.02 -1.18
CA HIS A 101 13.54 -13.40 -0.77
C HIS A 101 13.55 -13.52 0.76
N GLU A 102 12.77 -14.44 1.32
CA GLU A 102 12.55 -14.53 2.77
C GLU A 102 13.84 -14.80 3.57
N GLU A 103 14.80 -15.50 2.97
CA GLU A 103 16.11 -15.83 3.57
C GLU A 103 17.16 -14.73 3.43
N GLU A 104 16.90 -13.69 2.63
CA GLU A 104 17.86 -12.59 2.48
C GLU A 104 18.08 -11.87 3.81
N ARG A 105 19.34 -11.60 4.13
CA ARG A 105 19.72 -10.86 5.34
C ARG A 105 19.60 -9.37 5.08
N ILE A 106 18.90 -8.66 5.96
CA ILE A 106 18.63 -7.22 5.80
C ILE A 106 19.92 -6.40 5.70
N HIS A 107 20.96 -6.76 6.46
CA HIS A 107 22.24 -6.06 6.37
C HIS A 107 22.87 -6.17 4.97
N GLN A 108 22.73 -7.31 4.28
CA GLN A 108 23.24 -7.50 2.92
C GLN A 108 22.41 -6.72 1.91
N VAL A 109 21.08 -6.73 2.08
CA VAL A 109 20.15 -5.97 1.23
C VAL A 109 20.50 -4.48 1.26
N VAL A 110 20.69 -3.93 2.46
CA VAL A 110 21.02 -2.51 2.68
C VAL A 110 22.42 -2.17 2.14
N GLN A 111 23.41 -3.06 2.26
CA GLN A 111 24.77 -2.82 1.74
C GLN A 111 24.86 -2.88 0.21
N LYS A 112 24.10 -3.78 -0.43
CA LYS A 112 24.10 -3.96 -1.89
C LYS A 112 23.40 -2.83 -2.64
N LYS A 113 22.58 -2.03 -1.96
CA LYS A 113 21.70 -1.05 -2.59
C LYS A 113 22.08 0.34 -2.11
N GLU A 114 22.10 1.28 -3.04
CA GLU A 114 22.25 2.69 -2.69
C GLU A 114 21.08 3.11 -1.83
N VAL A 115 21.36 3.38 -0.56
CA VAL A 115 20.38 3.53 0.53
C VAL A 115 19.42 4.70 0.26
N HIS A 116 19.86 5.68 -0.52
CA HIS A 116 19.08 6.85 -0.93
C HIS A 116 18.17 6.60 -2.13
N ASN A 117 18.39 5.53 -2.90
CA ASN A 117 17.66 5.28 -4.14
C ASN A 117 16.44 4.38 -3.93
N TYR A 118 16.30 3.76 -2.76
CA TYR A 118 15.27 2.76 -2.52
C TYR A 118 14.46 3.04 -1.25
N ARG A 119 13.19 2.70 -1.26
CA ARG A 119 12.36 2.53 -0.05
C ARG A 119 11.88 1.10 0.07
N CYS A 120 11.75 0.59 1.30
CA CYS A 120 11.28 -0.76 1.55
C CYS A 120 9.77 -0.75 1.81
N LEU A 121 8.99 -1.44 1.00
CA LEU A 121 7.55 -1.55 1.16
C LEU A 121 7.18 -2.94 1.67
N PHE A 122 6.19 -3.03 2.54
CA PHE A 122 5.51 -4.29 2.86
C PHE A 122 4.28 -4.44 1.96
N ARG A 123 4.21 -5.52 1.18
CA ARG A 123 3.25 -5.62 0.08
C ARG A 123 2.70 -7.02 -0.10
N VAL A 124 1.47 -7.09 -0.61
CA VAL A 124 0.93 -8.30 -1.24
C VAL A 124 1.69 -8.52 -2.55
N CYS A 125 2.50 -9.57 -2.59
CA CYS A 125 3.35 -9.93 -3.72
C CYS A 125 2.88 -11.21 -4.42
N PHE A 126 2.13 -12.05 -3.72
CA PHE A 126 1.61 -13.31 -4.22
C PHE A 126 0.08 -13.25 -4.19
N MET A 127 -0.55 -13.10 -5.35
CA MET A 127 -1.98 -12.81 -5.41
C MET A 127 -2.86 -13.95 -4.91
N PRO A 128 -3.96 -13.63 -4.21
CA PRO A 128 -5.01 -14.61 -3.96
C PRO A 128 -5.64 -15.05 -5.28
N LYS A 129 -6.12 -16.29 -5.34
CA LYS A 129 -6.87 -16.80 -6.51
C LYS A 129 -8.27 -16.21 -6.61
N ASP A 130 -8.88 -15.92 -5.47
CA ASP A 130 -10.25 -15.40 -5.36
C ASP A 130 -10.32 -14.35 -4.24
N PHE A 131 -10.84 -13.17 -4.56
CA PHE A 131 -10.89 -12.04 -3.62
C PHE A 131 -11.92 -12.23 -2.51
N LYS A 132 -13.03 -12.93 -2.79
CA LYS A 132 -14.10 -13.17 -1.79
C LYS A 132 -13.63 -14.14 -0.72
N THR A 133 -12.86 -15.14 -1.13
CA THR A 133 -12.22 -16.11 -0.23
C THR A 133 -11.20 -15.40 0.66
N LEU A 134 -10.33 -14.54 0.09
CA LEU A 134 -9.40 -13.75 0.91
C LEU A 134 -10.15 -12.85 1.91
N LEU A 135 -11.21 -12.16 1.47
CA LEU A 135 -12.05 -11.34 2.34
C LEU A 135 -12.65 -12.15 3.49
N GLN A 136 -13.12 -13.37 3.23
CA GLN A 136 -13.72 -14.24 4.25
C GLN A 136 -12.68 -14.73 5.27
N GLU A 137 -11.49 -15.10 4.81
CA GLU A 137 -10.44 -15.69 5.65
C GLU A 137 -9.59 -14.64 6.39
N ASP A 138 -9.36 -13.50 5.76
CA ASP A 138 -8.55 -12.39 6.27
C ASP A 138 -8.99 -11.03 5.69
N PRO A 139 -10.02 -10.42 6.30
CA PRO A 139 -10.50 -9.09 5.89
C PRO A 139 -9.40 -8.02 5.91
N THR A 140 -8.44 -8.13 6.83
CA THR A 140 -7.33 -7.17 6.95
C THR A 140 -6.38 -7.29 5.76
N ALA A 141 -6.02 -8.52 5.36
CA ALA A 141 -5.21 -8.72 4.16
C ALA A 141 -5.93 -8.29 2.88
N PHE A 142 -7.25 -8.54 2.80
CA PHE A 142 -8.07 -8.08 1.69
C PHE A 142 -8.11 -6.54 1.59
N GLU A 143 -8.33 -5.84 2.70
CA GLU A 143 -8.29 -4.37 2.73
C GLU A 143 -6.90 -3.84 2.34
N TYR A 144 -5.83 -4.50 2.81
CA TYR A 144 -4.47 -4.14 2.44
C TYR A 144 -4.23 -4.27 0.93
N LEU A 145 -4.71 -5.35 0.30
CA LEU A 145 -4.65 -5.54 -1.14
C LEU A 145 -5.43 -4.46 -1.92
N TYR A 146 -6.62 -4.08 -1.43
CA TYR A 146 -7.39 -2.98 -2.01
C TYR A 146 -6.62 -1.66 -1.98
N LEU A 147 -6.09 -1.27 -0.81
CA LEU A 147 -5.29 -0.06 -0.66
C LEU A 147 -4.05 -0.09 -1.58
N GLN A 148 -3.40 -1.25 -1.66
CA GLN A 148 -2.28 -1.47 -2.56
C GLN A 148 -2.65 -1.19 -4.02
N GLY A 149 -3.78 -1.74 -4.49
CA GLY A 149 -4.26 -1.53 -5.86
C GLY A 149 -4.63 -0.07 -6.16
N VAL A 150 -5.20 0.64 -5.18
CA VAL A 150 -5.46 2.10 -5.30
C VAL A 150 -4.16 2.87 -5.44
N ASN A 151 -3.19 2.60 -4.56
CA ASN A 151 -1.88 3.24 -4.60
C ASN A 151 -1.15 2.97 -5.92
N ASP A 152 -1.19 1.74 -6.42
CA ASP A 152 -0.53 1.36 -7.68
C ASP A 152 -1.09 2.11 -8.89
N VAL A 153 -2.40 2.35 -8.91
CA VAL A 153 -3.07 3.14 -9.96
C VAL A 153 -2.69 4.61 -9.85
N LEU A 154 -2.73 5.20 -8.66
CA LEU A 154 -2.40 6.61 -8.43
C LEU A 154 -0.91 6.92 -8.68
N GLN A 155 -0.03 5.98 -8.34
CA GLN A 155 1.41 6.05 -8.58
C GLN A 155 1.82 5.58 -9.99
N GLU A 156 0.84 5.35 -10.86
CA GLU A 156 1.04 5.10 -12.29
C GLU A 156 1.84 3.83 -12.58
N ARG A 157 1.83 2.84 -11.68
CA ARG A 157 2.59 1.59 -11.86
C ARG A 157 2.14 0.77 -13.07
N TYR A 158 0.88 0.95 -13.48
CA TYR A 158 0.29 0.31 -14.66
C TYR A 158 0.24 1.22 -15.90
N ALA A 159 0.88 2.40 -15.90
CA ALA A 159 0.72 3.40 -16.97
C ALA A 159 1.07 2.90 -18.38
N VAL A 160 1.93 1.88 -18.49
CA VAL A 160 2.31 1.29 -19.79
C VAL A 160 1.17 0.48 -20.40
N GLU A 161 0.35 -0.19 -19.58
CA GLU A 161 -0.72 -1.10 -20.03
C GLU A 161 -2.11 -0.48 -19.90
N MET A 162 -2.35 0.28 -18.82
CA MET A 162 -3.67 0.75 -18.43
C MET A 162 -4.18 1.85 -19.37
N ARG A 163 -5.35 1.62 -19.94
CA ARG A 163 -6.02 2.61 -20.81
C ARG A 163 -6.70 3.69 -19.96
N CYS A 164 -6.81 4.91 -20.52
CA CYS A 164 -7.50 6.03 -19.87
C CYS A 164 -8.93 5.68 -19.41
N ASN A 165 -9.70 4.95 -20.23
CA ASN A 165 -11.05 4.52 -19.86
C ASN A 165 -11.07 3.57 -18.64
N THR A 166 -10.08 2.69 -18.51
CA THR A 166 -9.91 1.82 -17.33
C THR A 166 -9.58 2.66 -16.09
N ALA A 167 -8.65 3.62 -16.20
CA ALA A 167 -8.32 4.51 -15.10
C ALA A 167 -9.52 5.36 -14.63
N LEU A 168 -10.36 5.83 -15.55
CA LEU A 168 -11.60 6.56 -15.23
C LEU A 168 -12.66 5.67 -14.55
N ARG A 169 -12.75 4.38 -14.93
CA ARG A 169 -13.61 3.39 -14.25
C ARG A 169 -13.12 3.12 -12.84
N LEU A 170 -11.82 2.90 -12.65
CA LEU A 170 -11.20 2.69 -11.33
C LEU A 170 -11.39 3.91 -10.43
N ALA A 171 -11.23 5.13 -10.96
CA ALA A 171 -11.53 6.36 -10.23
C ALA A 171 -13.00 6.42 -9.78
N ALA A 172 -13.94 6.05 -10.65
CA ALA A 172 -15.36 5.99 -10.31
C ALA A 172 -15.66 4.93 -9.23
N LEU A 173 -15.03 3.75 -9.30
CA LEU A 173 -15.17 2.69 -8.29
C LEU A 173 -14.59 3.11 -6.94
N HIS A 174 -13.42 3.77 -6.91
CA HIS A 174 -12.82 4.28 -5.68
C HIS A 174 -13.70 5.38 -5.03
N ILE A 175 -14.27 6.29 -5.82
CA ILE A 175 -15.23 7.28 -5.29
C ILE A 175 -16.47 6.61 -4.72
N GLN A 176 -16.98 5.56 -5.37
CA GLN A 176 -18.12 4.79 -4.88
C GLN A 176 -17.81 4.08 -3.56
N GLU A 177 -16.66 3.41 -3.46
CA GLU A 177 -16.18 2.83 -2.20
C GLU A 177 -16.16 3.91 -1.11
N ARG A 178 -15.56 5.07 -1.40
CA ARG A 178 -15.43 6.16 -0.42
C ARG A 178 -16.79 6.69 0.04
N LEU A 179 -17.75 6.82 -0.88
CA LEU A 179 -19.12 7.23 -0.55
C LEU A 179 -19.77 6.23 0.42
N VAL A 180 -19.66 4.93 0.14
CA VAL A 180 -20.21 3.87 0.99
C VAL A 180 -19.51 3.84 2.35
N SER A 181 -18.19 3.96 2.39
CA SER A 181 -17.38 4.01 3.62
C SER A 181 -17.71 5.22 4.50
N CYS A 182 -18.12 6.34 3.90
CA CYS A 182 -18.60 7.52 4.63
C CYS A 182 -20.11 7.48 4.97
N GLY A 183 -20.83 6.39 4.65
CA GLY A 183 -22.27 6.30 4.86
C GLY A 183 -23.11 7.24 3.97
N LEU A 184 -22.51 7.76 2.89
CA LEU A 184 -23.17 8.67 1.96
C LEU A 184 -23.92 7.90 0.88
N SER A 185 -25.07 8.43 0.46
CA SER A 185 -25.86 7.82 -0.60
C SER A 185 -25.06 7.75 -1.92
N PRO A 186 -25.17 6.68 -2.73
CA PRO A 186 -24.63 6.65 -4.09
C PRO A 186 -25.20 7.73 -5.02
N LYS A 187 -26.33 8.35 -4.63
CA LYS A 187 -26.91 9.53 -5.29
C LYS A 187 -26.26 10.84 -4.83
N ALA A 188 -25.40 10.81 -3.80
CA ALA A 188 -24.59 11.96 -3.40
C ALA A 188 -23.63 12.30 -4.55
N ASN A 189 -23.75 13.55 -5.02
CA ASN A 189 -23.24 14.00 -6.31
C ASN A 189 -21.72 14.15 -6.35
N LEU A 190 -21.21 14.41 -7.57
CA LEU A 190 -19.90 15.02 -7.91
C LEU A 190 -19.49 16.23 -7.04
N LYS A 191 -20.42 16.78 -6.23
CA LYS A 191 -20.16 17.78 -5.20
C LYS A 191 -19.18 17.28 -4.15
N MET A 192 -19.23 16.00 -3.74
CA MET A 192 -18.28 15.48 -2.75
C MET A 192 -16.85 15.41 -3.27
N ILE A 193 -16.67 15.19 -4.57
CA ILE A 193 -15.35 15.24 -5.21
C ILE A 193 -14.71 16.63 -5.06
N LYS A 194 -15.51 17.72 -4.96
CA LYS A 194 -14.95 19.05 -4.65
C LYS A 194 -14.31 19.09 -3.27
N THR A 195 -14.96 18.47 -2.28
CA THR A 195 -14.48 18.47 -0.90
C THR A 195 -13.30 17.53 -0.70
N TRP A 196 -13.30 16.38 -1.37
CA TRP A 196 -12.22 15.40 -1.25
C TRP A 196 -11.01 15.70 -2.13
N GLY A 197 -11.12 16.58 -3.12
CA GLY A 197 -10.06 16.76 -4.12
C GLY A 197 -10.11 15.64 -5.17
N ILE A 198 -10.07 16.00 -6.45
CA ILE A 198 -10.12 15.02 -7.54
C ILE A 198 -8.82 14.23 -7.64
N GLU A 199 -7.71 14.85 -7.25
CA GLU A 199 -6.36 14.33 -7.24
C GLU A 199 -6.17 13.07 -6.37
N ASN A 200 -7.08 12.83 -5.42
CA ASN A 200 -7.08 11.61 -4.61
C ASN A 200 -7.67 10.39 -5.35
N PHE A 201 -8.23 10.57 -6.55
CA PHE A 201 -8.90 9.52 -7.31
C PHE A 201 -8.34 9.30 -8.71
N VAL A 202 -7.50 10.21 -9.21
CA VAL A 202 -6.93 10.12 -10.55
C VAL A 202 -5.43 10.40 -10.53
N SER A 203 -4.71 9.77 -11.45
CA SER A 203 -3.25 9.92 -11.54
C SER A 203 -2.82 11.31 -12.00
N SER A 204 -1.56 11.66 -11.72
CA SER A 204 -0.99 12.96 -12.10
C SER A 204 -1.02 13.22 -13.61
N THR A 205 -0.84 12.19 -14.43
CA THR A 205 -0.91 12.26 -15.89
C THR A 205 -2.31 12.61 -16.37
N LEU A 206 -3.36 12.03 -15.79
CA LEU A 206 -4.74 12.37 -16.14
C LEU A 206 -5.10 13.80 -15.74
N LEU A 207 -4.69 14.23 -14.54
CA LEU A 207 -4.90 15.60 -14.06
C LEU A 207 -4.27 16.64 -14.98
N ARG A 208 -3.07 16.37 -15.49
CA ARG A 208 -2.35 17.26 -16.39
C ARG A 208 -2.96 17.31 -17.80
N ASN A 209 -3.48 16.19 -18.28
CA ASN A 209 -3.91 16.06 -19.67
C ASN A 209 -5.42 16.30 -19.89
N MET A 210 -6.23 16.32 -18.83
CA MET A 210 -7.67 16.54 -18.92
C MET A 210 -8.11 17.68 -18.01
N ARG A 211 -8.97 18.56 -18.52
CA ARG A 211 -9.58 19.60 -17.69
C ARG A 211 -10.42 18.93 -16.60
N GLU A 212 -10.33 19.45 -15.39
CA GLU A 212 -11.04 18.93 -14.23
C GLU A 212 -12.55 18.75 -14.46
N LYS A 213 -13.19 19.69 -15.17
CA LYS A 213 -14.62 19.59 -15.54
C LYS A 213 -14.92 18.36 -16.41
N ASP A 214 -14.01 17.99 -17.31
CA ASP A 214 -14.18 16.88 -18.23
C ASP A 214 -13.89 15.55 -17.49
N LEU A 215 -12.90 15.53 -16.59
CA LEU A 215 -12.66 14.40 -15.68
C LEU A 215 -13.90 14.10 -14.82
N ARG A 216 -14.45 15.12 -14.14
CA ARG A 216 -15.66 14.98 -13.33
C ARG A 216 -16.83 14.44 -14.16
N LYS A 217 -16.99 14.92 -15.40
CA LYS A 217 -18.05 14.45 -16.31
C LYS A 217 -17.85 12.98 -16.67
N ALA A 218 -16.63 12.57 -17.03
CA ALA A 218 -16.30 11.20 -17.42
C ALA A 218 -16.45 10.22 -16.23
N ILE A 219 -15.90 10.57 -15.07
CA ILE A 219 -16.06 9.81 -13.83
C ILE A 219 -17.54 9.66 -13.48
N GLY A 220 -18.31 10.76 -13.53
CA GLY A 220 -19.75 10.73 -13.27
C GLY A 220 -20.54 9.84 -14.23
N PHE A 221 -20.12 9.74 -15.50
CA PHE A 221 -20.68 8.79 -16.46
C PHE A 221 -20.43 7.34 -16.03
N HIS A 222 -19.20 7.00 -15.66
CA HIS A 222 -18.86 5.65 -15.18
C HIS A 222 -19.58 5.30 -13.88
N MET A 223 -19.67 6.22 -12.92
CA MET A 223 -20.40 5.99 -11.68
C MET A 223 -21.87 5.60 -11.93
N LYS A 224 -22.55 6.29 -12.86
CA LYS A 224 -23.94 5.96 -13.23
C LYS A 224 -24.05 4.60 -13.90
N LYS A 225 -23.11 4.28 -14.80
CA LYS A 225 -23.07 2.98 -15.49
C LYS A 225 -22.88 1.84 -14.50
N THR A 226 -21.92 1.92 -13.59
CA THR A 226 -21.67 0.92 -12.56
C THR A 226 -22.89 0.73 -11.65
N GLN A 227 -23.56 1.81 -11.22
CA GLN A 227 -24.79 1.71 -10.42
C GLN A 227 -25.93 0.98 -11.13
N SER A 228 -26.01 1.04 -12.46
CA SER A 228 -27.03 0.31 -13.23
C SER A 228 -26.71 -1.17 -13.43
N GLN A 229 -25.44 -1.57 -13.30
CA GLN A 229 -24.99 -2.94 -13.54
C GLN A 229 -24.99 -3.80 -12.27
N HIS A 230 -24.90 -3.20 -11.08
CA HIS A 230 -24.87 -3.93 -9.81
C HIS A 230 -26.22 -3.89 -9.08
N ASP A 231 -26.52 -4.97 -8.35
CA ASP A 231 -27.76 -5.10 -7.57
C ASP A 231 -27.81 -4.01 -6.46
N PRO A 232 -28.90 -3.24 -6.34
CA PRO A 232 -29.09 -2.27 -5.26
C PRO A 232 -28.92 -2.81 -3.83
N LYS A 233 -29.00 -4.14 -3.64
CA LYS A 233 -28.80 -4.84 -2.37
C LYS A 233 -27.34 -5.07 -2.00
N GLN A 234 -26.40 -5.00 -2.96
CA GLN A 234 -24.97 -5.28 -2.75
C GLN A 234 -24.14 -4.00 -2.53
N LYS A 235 -24.56 -3.13 -1.60
CA LYS A 235 -23.93 -1.82 -1.33
C LYS A 235 -22.96 -1.85 -0.14
N SER A 236 -22.26 -2.96 0.12
CA SER A 236 -21.24 -2.99 1.17
C SER A 236 -19.94 -2.34 0.67
N VAL A 237 -19.15 -1.83 1.61
CA VAL A 237 -17.78 -1.35 1.36
C VAL A 237 -16.96 -2.47 0.71
N ASP A 238 -17.06 -3.68 1.25
CA ASP A 238 -16.32 -4.83 0.74
C ASP A 238 -16.68 -5.19 -0.70
N GLN A 239 -17.96 -5.07 -1.09
CA GLN A 239 -18.34 -5.30 -2.48
C GLN A 239 -17.77 -4.22 -3.42
N ALA A 240 -17.73 -2.96 -2.98
CA ALA A 240 -17.11 -1.90 -3.76
C ALA A 240 -15.59 -2.14 -3.95
N ARG A 241 -14.92 -2.64 -2.91
CA ARG A 241 -13.50 -3.05 -2.96
C ARG A 241 -13.28 -4.26 -3.87
N ILE A 242 -14.16 -5.26 -3.83
CA ILE A 242 -14.14 -6.41 -4.75
C ILE A 242 -14.25 -5.93 -6.20
N ASN A 243 -15.25 -5.09 -6.50
CA ASN A 243 -15.45 -4.58 -7.87
C ASN A 243 -14.23 -3.81 -8.38
N TYR A 244 -13.54 -3.06 -7.50
CA TYR A 244 -12.30 -2.37 -7.84
C TYR A 244 -11.17 -3.36 -8.19
N LEU A 245 -10.98 -4.38 -7.36
CA LEU A 245 -9.94 -5.39 -7.58
C LEU A 245 -10.23 -6.28 -8.80
N GLU A 246 -11.50 -6.57 -9.08
CA GLU A 246 -11.93 -7.28 -10.29
C GLU A 246 -11.61 -6.45 -11.55
N GLU A 247 -11.96 -5.17 -11.58
CA GLU A 247 -11.59 -4.26 -12.69
C GLU A 247 -10.06 -4.15 -12.86
N LEU A 248 -9.30 -4.19 -11.77
CA LEU A 248 -7.85 -4.15 -11.81
C LEU A 248 -7.24 -5.48 -12.31
N SER A 249 -7.91 -6.60 -12.06
CA SER A 249 -7.46 -7.94 -12.46
C SER A 249 -7.47 -8.21 -13.96
N ASP A 250 -8.13 -7.35 -14.74
CA ASP A 250 -8.05 -7.35 -16.20
C ASP A 250 -6.65 -6.91 -16.71
N LEU A 251 -5.83 -6.26 -15.88
CA LEU A 251 -4.46 -5.87 -16.22
C LEU A 251 -3.50 -7.05 -16.00
N LYS A 252 -2.73 -7.41 -17.02
CA LYS A 252 -1.75 -8.51 -16.97
C LYS A 252 -0.67 -8.29 -15.92
N SER A 253 -0.32 -7.03 -15.70
CA SER A 253 0.66 -6.61 -14.70
C SER A 253 0.11 -6.54 -13.28
N PHE A 254 -1.21 -6.69 -13.07
CA PHE A 254 -1.77 -6.81 -11.73
C PHE A 254 -1.45 -8.20 -11.17
N GLY A 255 -0.64 -8.25 -10.10
CA GLY A 255 -0.21 -9.50 -9.50
C GLY A 255 0.84 -10.29 -10.28
N GLY A 256 1.32 -9.75 -11.39
CA GLY A 256 2.28 -10.38 -12.28
C GLY A 256 3.45 -9.46 -12.60
N LYS A 257 4.56 -10.04 -13.07
CA LYS A 257 5.71 -9.28 -13.54
C LYS A 257 6.30 -9.93 -14.79
N SER A 258 6.53 -9.12 -15.82
CA SER A 258 7.20 -9.57 -17.04
C SER A 258 8.71 -9.48 -16.90
N PHE A 259 9.42 -10.49 -17.38
CA PHE A 259 10.88 -10.54 -17.39
C PHE A 259 11.36 -10.83 -18.81
N GLY A 260 12.30 -10.03 -19.31
CA GLY A 260 13.06 -10.41 -20.49
C GLY A 260 14.03 -11.53 -20.12
N ALA A 261 14.01 -12.62 -20.87
CA ALA A 261 14.93 -13.74 -20.70
C ALA A 261 15.63 -14.03 -22.03
N THR A 262 16.92 -14.31 -21.98
CA THR A 262 17.64 -14.99 -23.07
C THR A 262 17.74 -16.45 -22.65
N LEU A 263 17.11 -17.34 -23.40
CA LEU A 263 17.12 -18.78 -23.17
C LEU A 263 18.27 -19.44 -23.94
#